data_AF-A0AAE4MJR6-F1
#
_entry.id   AF-A0AAE4MJR6-F1
#
_cell.length_a   1.000
_cell.length_b   1.000
_cell.length_c   1.000
_cell.angle_alpha   90.00
_cell.angle_beta   90.00
_cell.angle_gamma   90.00
#
_symmetry.space_group_name_H-M   'P 1'
#
loop_
_entity.id
_entity.type
_entity.pdbx_description
1 polymer ?
#
loop_
_entity_poly.entity_id
_entity_poly.type
_entity_poly.pdbx_seq_one_letter_code
_entity_poly.pdbx_strand_id
1 'polypeptide(L)'
;MTYQYSRKNHQLFWNGKKLQLIDSEMNEIGACVKCKSPLESVSSYKFEFDSESSAVSDAPAYAVVSKCVSCFSFYADIYDLNWSWIDETEPVLIEDAGPADETAAGNISGTSVTQIPPEYESTTKTVNPMTATESEYSEKEDVTINNNPVTGSPSSKSGPKKTRSRKYKIPVYSDIVSSADDLNQIPMIQLKSVFSEAEVEAMFAKANGEKPIRQYFHRAKKKYPVFEEIFGIKIDIN
;
A
#
# COMPACT_ATOMS: atom_id res chain seq x y z
N MET A 1 19.57 -12.05 -7.17
CA MET A 1 19.67 -10.58 -7.02
C MET A 1 20.01 -10.32 -5.57
N THR A 2 20.91 -9.38 -5.27
CA THR A 2 21.39 -9.22 -3.89
C THR A 2 20.96 -7.87 -3.34
N TYR A 3 20.24 -7.89 -2.22
CA TYR A 3 19.88 -6.71 -1.45
C TYR A 3 20.81 -6.58 -0.25
N GLN A 4 21.28 -5.36 0.02
CA GLN A 4 22.07 -5.05 1.21
C GLN A 4 21.42 -3.89 1.95
N TYR A 5 21.32 -3.99 3.27
CA TYR A 5 20.64 -2.99 4.08
C TYR A 5 21.51 -2.49 5.25
N SER A 6 21.69 -1.18 5.32
CA SER A 6 22.25 -0.49 6.47
C SER A 6 21.15 -0.08 7.43
N ARG A 7 21.18 -0.65 8.64
CA ARG A 7 20.22 -0.33 9.71
C ARG A 7 20.43 1.06 10.29
N LYS A 8 21.67 1.54 10.34
CA LYS A 8 22.02 2.81 10.98
C LYS A 8 21.64 4.00 10.11
N ASN A 9 21.86 3.89 8.81
CA ASN A 9 21.59 4.98 7.87
C ASN A 9 20.27 4.81 7.11
N HIS A 10 19.52 3.73 7.34
CA HIS A 10 18.32 3.37 6.58
C HIS A 10 18.60 3.42 5.06
N GLN A 11 19.64 2.72 4.62
CA GLN A 11 20.02 2.67 3.21
C GLN A 11 19.87 1.25 2.66
N LEU A 12 19.14 1.14 1.55
CA LEU A 12 18.99 -0.11 0.81
C LEU A 12 19.80 -0.02 -0.49
N PHE A 13 20.56 -1.07 -0.76
CA PHE A 13 21.31 -1.25 -2.00
C PHE A 13 20.76 -2.46 -2.74
N TRP A 14 20.64 -2.33 -4.07
CA TRP A 14 20.28 -3.41 -4.96
C TRP A 14 21.41 -3.61 -5.98
N ASN A 15 22.02 -4.79 -5.97
CA ASN A 15 23.18 -5.11 -6.80
C ASN A 15 24.30 -4.05 -6.66
N GLY A 16 24.52 -3.54 -5.46
CA GLY A 16 25.52 -2.50 -5.16
C GLY A 16 25.10 -1.05 -5.46
N LYS A 17 23.99 -0.82 -6.19
CA LYS A 17 23.44 0.52 -6.41
C LYS A 17 22.54 0.92 -5.24
N LYS A 18 22.79 2.09 -4.65
CA LYS A 18 21.91 2.67 -3.62
C LYS A 18 20.56 3.03 -4.23
N LEU A 19 19.47 2.63 -3.57
CA LEU A 19 18.12 3.02 -3.95
C LEU A 19 17.71 4.36 -3.32
N GLN A 20 16.83 5.08 -3.99
CA GLN A 20 16.32 6.36 -3.51
C GLN A 20 15.34 6.12 -2.36
N LEU A 21 15.64 6.66 -1.17
CA LEU A 21 14.72 6.66 -0.04
C LEU A 21 13.51 7.55 -0.36
N ILE A 22 12.32 6.98 -0.27
CA ILE A 22 11.05 7.71 -0.40
C ILE A 22 10.56 8.13 0.98
N ASP A 23 10.69 7.23 1.96
CA ASP A 23 10.10 7.42 3.29
C ASP A 23 10.72 6.47 4.34
N SER A 24 10.60 6.84 5.61
CA SER A 24 11.01 6.06 6.79
C SER A 24 9.89 5.93 7.84
N GLU A 25 8.64 6.19 7.48
CA GLU A 25 7.51 5.99 8.37
C GLU A 25 7.28 4.50 8.70
N MET A 26 7.01 4.22 9.97
CA MET A 26 6.74 2.87 10.47
C MET A 26 5.24 2.58 10.45
N ASN A 27 4.85 1.55 9.71
CA ASN A 27 3.47 1.07 9.59
C ASN A 27 3.46 -0.46 9.66
N GLU A 28 2.38 -1.06 10.14
CA GLU A 28 2.18 -2.49 9.98
C GLU A 28 1.95 -2.82 8.50
N ILE A 29 2.70 -3.78 7.95
CA ILE A 29 2.63 -4.11 6.51
C ILE A 29 2.33 -5.59 6.22
N GLY A 30 2.23 -6.43 7.25
CA GLY A 30 1.95 -7.85 7.07
C GLY A 30 2.39 -8.72 8.23
N ALA A 31 2.53 -10.02 7.98
CA ALA A 31 2.90 -11.01 8.98
C ALA A 31 4.23 -11.68 8.63
N CYS A 32 5.09 -11.85 9.62
CA CYS A 32 6.42 -12.44 9.44
C CYS A 32 6.32 -13.90 8.99
N VAL A 33 7.02 -14.26 7.92
CA VAL A 33 7.01 -15.64 7.40
C VAL A 33 7.51 -16.66 8.43
N LYS A 34 8.47 -16.28 9.29
CA LYS A 34 9.09 -17.15 10.31
C LYS A 34 8.19 -17.38 11.53
N CYS A 35 7.65 -16.32 12.12
CA CYS A 35 6.97 -16.40 13.43
C CYS A 35 5.50 -15.94 13.43
N LYS A 36 4.97 -15.48 12.28
CA LYS A 36 3.60 -14.99 12.09
C LYS A 36 3.23 -13.72 12.87
N SER A 37 4.12 -13.20 13.70
CA SER A 37 3.96 -11.88 14.33
C SER A 37 3.98 -10.74 13.30
N PRO A 38 3.40 -9.57 13.63
CA PRO A 38 3.38 -8.42 12.73
C PRO A 38 4.76 -8.01 12.19
N LEU A 39 4.78 -7.54 10.94
CA LEU A 39 5.89 -6.84 10.31
C LEU A 39 5.60 -5.35 10.31
N GLU A 40 6.58 -4.56 10.72
CA GLU A 40 6.54 -3.11 10.61
C GLU A 40 7.48 -2.66 9.48
N SER A 41 7.03 -1.72 8.65
CA SER A 41 7.91 -1.02 7.72
C SER A 41 8.96 -0.23 8.49
N VAL A 42 10.18 -0.21 7.96
CA VAL A 42 11.30 0.58 8.47
C VAL A 42 11.63 1.68 7.48
N SER A 43 11.64 1.37 6.18
CA SER A 43 11.91 2.36 5.13
C SER A 43 11.40 1.89 3.76
N SER A 44 11.04 2.84 2.91
CA SER A 44 10.52 2.61 1.55
C SER A 44 11.41 3.27 0.50
N TYR A 45 11.62 2.59 -0.62
CA TYR A 45 12.57 2.97 -1.66
C TYR A 45 11.96 2.90 -3.06
N LYS A 46 12.48 3.75 -3.95
CA LYS A 46 12.18 3.72 -5.38
C LYS A 46 13.35 3.12 -6.15
N PHE A 47 13.04 2.26 -7.12
CA PHE A 47 14.02 1.87 -8.13
C PHE A 47 14.15 2.97 -9.18
N GLU A 48 15.38 3.40 -9.42
CA GLU A 48 15.72 4.29 -10.53
C GLU A 48 16.27 3.44 -11.68
N PHE A 49 15.43 3.26 -12.70
CA PHE A 49 15.82 2.68 -13.97
C PHE A 49 16.24 3.79 -14.92
N ASP A 50 17.35 3.58 -15.61
CA ASP A 50 17.75 4.47 -16.69
C ASP A 50 16.70 4.36 -17.80
N SER A 51 16.30 5.52 -18.34
CA SER A 51 15.08 5.75 -19.13
C SER A 51 14.94 4.90 -20.40
N GLU A 52 15.98 4.18 -20.81
CA GLU A 52 15.96 3.25 -21.94
C GLU A 52 15.41 1.85 -21.60
N SER A 53 15.25 1.53 -20.31
CA SER A 53 14.78 0.20 -19.86
C SER A 53 13.32 0.16 -19.37
N SER A 54 12.60 1.29 -19.42
CA SER A 54 11.27 1.43 -18.82
C SER A 54 10.13 1.16 -19.80
N ALA A 55 9.56 -0.05 -19.76
CA ALA A 55 8.11 -0.32 -19.98
C ALA A 55 7.73 -1.80 -19.80
N VAL A 56 8.32 -2.52 -18.84
CA VAL A 56 7.80 -3.86 -18.47
C VAL A 56 6.97 -3.68 -17.20
N SER A 57 5.68 -4.02 -17.27
CA SER A 57 4.74 -3.92 -16.14
C SER A 57 5.19 -4.69 -14.91
N ASP A 58 6.02 -5.71 -15.11
CA ASP A 58 6.44 -6.66 -14.09
C ASP A 58 7.81 -6.30 -13.46
N ALA A 59 8.38 -5.14 -13.83
CA ALA A 59 9.63 -4.68 -13.25
C ALA A 59 9.42 -4.16 -11.82
N PRO A 60 10.36 -4.42 -10.89
CA PRO A 60 10.27 -3.94 -9.52
C PRO A 60 10.38 -2.41 -9.49
N ALA A 61 9.37 -1.72 -8.97
CA ALA A 61 9.36 -0.26 -8.92
C ALA A 61 9.63 0.28 -7.51
N TYR A 62 9.25 -0.49 -6.49
CA TYR A 62 9.40 -0.12 -5.09
C TYR A 62 9.95 -1.27 -4.27
N ALA A 63 10.68 -0.93 -3.22
CA ALA A 63 11.09 -1.86 -2.17
C ALA A 63 10.72 -1.27 -0.82
N VAL A 64 10.18 -2.09 0.08
CA VAL A 64 9.94 -1.73 1.47
C VAL A 64 10.82 -2.64 2.33
N VAL A 65 11.66 -2.04 3.16
CA VAL A 65 12.38 -2.79 4.18
C VAL A 65 11.49 -2.86 5.40
N SER A 66 11.29 -4.07 5.91
CA SER A 66 10.44 -4.35 7.05
C SER A 66 11.16 -5.14 8.12
N LYS A 67 10.63 -5.08 9.34
CA LYS A 67 11.18 -5.73 10.53
C LYS A 67 10.06 -6.42 11.29
N CYS A 68 10.29 -7.66 11.67
CA CYS A 68 9.37 -8.36 12.56
C CYS A 68 9.46 -7.83 13.99
N VAL A 69 8.31 -7.56 14.60
CA VAL A 69 8.22 -7.07 15.99
C VAL A 69 8.65 -8.11 17.03
N SER A 70 8.61 -9.40 16.67
CA SER A 70 8.88 -10.50 17.59
C SER A 70 10.26 -11.13 17.39
N CYS A 71 10.56 -11.61 16.18
CA CYS A 71 11.84 -12.29 15.91
C CYS A 71 12.92 -11.35 15.32
N PHE A 72 12.60 -10.07 15.13
CA PHE A 72 13.51 -9.02 14.64
C PHE A 72 14.21 -9.33 13.30
N SER A 73 13.69 -10.29 12.54
CA SER A 73 14.14 -10.56 11.17
C SER A 73 13.76 -9.40 10.25
N PHE A 74 14.63 -9.10 9.30
CA PHE A 74 14.42 -8.06 8.30
C PHE A 74 14.06 -8.69 6.96
N TYR A 75 13.20 -8.00 6.22
CA TYR A 75 12.78 -8.38 4.88
C TYR A 75 12.86 -7.17 3.95
N ALA A 76 13.09 -7.42 2.68
CA ALA A 76 12.92 -6.48 1.59
C ALA A 76 11.74 -6.97 0.74
N ASP A 77 10.61 -6.29 0.90
CA ASP A 77 9.35 -6.55 0.20
C ASP A 77 9.33 -5.76 -1.10
N ILE A 78 9.26 -6.46 -2.24
CA ILE A 78 9.42 -5.88 -3.57
C ILE A 78 8.06 -5.73 -4.24
N TYR A 79 7.81 -4.57 -4.83
CA TYR A 79 6.53 -4.23 -5.44
C TYR A 79 6.69 -3.66 -6.86
N ASP A 80 5.69 -3.88 -7.69
CA ASP A 80 5.56 -3.26 -9.03
C ASP A 80 5.13 -1.79 -8.94
N LEU A 81 4.96 -1.13 -10.10
CA LEU A 81 4.45 0.25 -10.18
C LEU A 81 3.04 0.42 -9.58
N ASN A 82 2.28 -0.67 -9.47
CA ASN A 82 0.92 -0.73 -8.96
C ASN A 82 0.85 -1.02 -7.46
N TRP A 83 1.98 -1.20 -6.76
CA TRP A 83 2.04 -1.68 -5.38
C TRP A 83 1.47 -3.09 -5.20
N SER A 84 1.55 -3.90 -6.25
CA SER A 84 1.36 -5.35 -6.19
C SER A 84 2.66 -6.00 -5.70
N TRP A 85 2.55 -6.90 -4.74
CA TRP A 85 3.71 -7.65 -4.25
C TRP A 85 4.26 -8.55 -5.36
N ILE A 86 5.58 -8.50 -5.56
CA ILE A 86 6.31 -9.31 -6.54
C ILE A 86 7.11 -10.40 -5.83
N ASP A 87 7.86 -10.01 -4.80
CA ASP A 87 8.84 -10.88 -4.14
C ASP A 87 9.14 -10.40 -2.71
N GLU A 88 9.66 -11.31 -1.88
CA GLU A 88 10.14 -11.03 -0.53
C GLU A 88 11.50 -11.72 -0.35
N THR A 89 12.47 -10.99 0.19
CA THR A 89 13.80 -11.57 0.42
C THR A 89 14.46 -11.00 1.67
N GLU A 90 15.30 -11.80 2.33
CA GLU A 90 16.08 -11.34 3.49
C GLU A 90 17.31 -10.56 2.98
N PRO A 91 17.42 -9.25 3.25
CA PRO A 91 18.58 -8.48 2.82
C PRO A 91 19.81 -8.86 3.64
N VAL A 92 20.98 -8.81 3.01
CA VAL A 92 22.25 -8.91 3.72
C VAL A 92 22.41 -7.65 4.56
N LEU A 93 22.44 -7.79 5.88
CA LEU A 93 22.67 -6.66 6.77
C LEU A 93 24.15 -6.26 6.67
N ILE A 94 24.38 -5.00 6.33
CA ILE A 94 25.72 -4.41 6.25
C ILE A 94 25.91 -3.43 7.40
N GLU A 95 27.12 -3.42 7.94
CA GLU A 95 27.59 -2.29 8.73
C GLU A 95 28.09 -1.24 7.76
N ASP A 96 27.71 0.02 7.96
CA ASP A 96 28.20 1.08 7.09
C ASP A 96 29.73 1.07 7.11
N ALA A 97 30.35 1.03 5.92
CA ALA A 97 31.60 1.73 5.77
C ALA A 97 31.30 3.17 6.20
N GLY A 98 31.98 3.65 7.26
CA GLY A 98 31.91 5.05 7.65
C GLY A 98 32.07 5.95 6.41
N PRO A 99 31.62 7.21 6.45
CA PRO A 99 31.84 8.12 5.34
C PRO A 99 33.29 7.96 4.90
N ALA A 100 33.51 7.58 3.63
CA ALA A 100 34.85 7.47 3.07
C ALA A 100 35.49 8.84 3.29
N ASP A 101 36.38 8.88 4.28
CA ASP A 101 37.11 10.07 4.66
C ASP A 101 38.05 10.39 3.51
N GLU A 102 37.59 11.23 2.59
CA GLU A 102 38.45 11.91 1.62
C GLU A 102 39.35 12.90 2.36
N THR A 103 40.21 12.46 3.27
CA THR A 103 41.50 13.12 3.54
C THR A 103 42.48 12.18 4.24
N ALA A 104 43.24 11.43 3.46
CA ALA A 104 44.50 10.86 3.93
C ALA A 104 45.52 12.00 4.14
N ALA A 105 45.67 12.49 5.37
CA ALA A 105 46.92 13.08 5.84
C ALA A 105 46.98 13.15 7.39
N GLY A 106 47.84 12.32 7.99
CA GLY A 106 48.50 12.63 9.27
C GLY A 106 48.06 11.80 10.48
N ASN A 107 48.92 10.85 10.86
CA ASN A 107 49.35 10.45 12.22
C ASN A 107 48.67 11.22 13.39
N ILE A 108 48.30 10.65 14.54
CA ILE A 108 49.06 9.82 15.50
C ILE A 108 48.09 9.35 16.61
N SER A 109 48.33 8.14 17.15
CA SER A 109 48.26 7.74 18.58
C SER A 109 47.08 8.20 19.47
N GLY A 110 46.35 7.24 20.07
CA GLY A 110 45.63 7.50 21.32
C GLY A 110 44.47 6.57 21.67
N THR A 111 44.80 5.49 22.36
CA THR A 111 44.10 4.92 23.54
C THR A 111 42.57 4.76 23.56
N SER A 112 42.17 3.50 23.71
CA SER A 112 40.88 2.92 24.13
C SER A 112 40.19 3.57 25.33
N VAL A 113 38.87 3.79 25.23
CA VAL A 113 37.93 3.75 26.37
C VAL A 113 36.60 3.13 25.92
N THR A 114 36.27 2.00 26.56
CA THR A 114 34.96 1.35 26.57
C THR A 114 33.97 2.19 27.36
N GLN A 115 32.82 2.53 26.77
CA GLN A 115 31.65 2.94 27.54
C GLN A 115 30.41 2.17 27.07
N ILE A 116 29.90 1.39 28.03
CA ILE A 116 28.65 0.64 27.99
C ILE A 116 27.49 1.65 28.06
N PRO A 117 26.42 1.52 27.25
CA PRO A 117 25.27 2.41 27.33
C PRO A 117 24.41 2.09 28.56
N PRO A 118 23.78 3.09 29.20
CA PRO A 118 22.89 2.87 30.33
C PRO A 118 21.59 2.20 29.89
N GLU A 119 21.20 1.22 30.71
CA GLU A 119 19.92 0.51 30.72
C GLU A 119 18.75 1.49 30.63
N TYR A 120 17.83 1.27 29.67
CA TYR A 120 16.51 1.88 29.71
C TYR A 120 15.50 0.78 30.02
N GLU A 121 14.85 0.92 31.17
CA GLU A 121 13.81 0.03 31.66
C GLU A 121 12.55 0.15 30.78
N SER A 122 12.16 -0.96 30.17
CA SER A 122 10.88 -1.10 29.46
C SER A 122 9.78 -1.42 30.48
N THR A 123 8.93 -0.44 30.77
CA THR A 123 7.72 -0.63 31.57
C THR A 123 6.64 -1.24 30.68
N THR A 124 6.48 -2.57 30.78
CA THR A 124 5.36 -3.29 30.18
C THR A 124 4.12 -3.10 31.06
N LYS A 125 3.11 -2.39 30.55
CA LYS A 125 1.75 -2.44 31.10
C LYS A 125 0.99 -3.60 30.45
N THR A 126 0.87 -4.66 31.22
CA THR A 126 -0.02 -5.81 31.00
C THR A 126 -1.47 -5.33 30.95
N VAL A 127 -2.14 -5.54 29.81
CA VAL A 127 -3.61 -5.54 29.74
C VAL A 127 -4.02 -6.92 29.23
N ASN A 128 -4.74 -7.65 30.09
CA ASN A 128 -5.25 -8.98 29.79
C ASN A 128 -6.34 -8.94 28.70
N PRO A 129 -6.47 -10.00 27.88
CA PRO A 129 -7.55 -10.14 26.91
C PRO A 129 -8.84 -10.60 27.61
N MET A 130 -9.91 -9.81 27.50
CA MET A 130 -11.25 -10.21 27.89
C MET A 130 -12.01 -10.79 26.70
N THR A 131 -12.16 -12.11 26.75
CA THR A 131 -13.40 -12.89 26.54
C THR A 131 -14.33 -12.53 25.37
N ALA A 132 -14.43 -13.52 24.48
CA ALA A 132 -15.50 -13.73 23.52
C ALA A 132 -16.89 -13.71 24.16
N THR A 133 -17.85 -13.14 23.44
CA THR A 133 -19.27 -13.48 23.56
C THR A 133 -19.84 -13.63 22.16
N GLU A 134 -20.31 -14.84 21.90
CA GLU A 134 -21.14 -15.21 20.75
C GLU A 134 -22.48 -14.46 20.84
N SER A 135 -22.96 -13.95 19.71
CA SER A 135 -24.39 -13.77 19.52
C SER A 135 -24.79 -14.23 18.13
N GLU A 136 -25.59 -15.29 18.15
CA GLU A 136 -26.44 -15.79 17.09
C GLU A 136 -27.32 -14.66 16.54
N TYR A 137 -27.43 -14.55 15.21
CA TYR A 137 -28.65 -14.00 14.63
C TYR A 137 -28.99 -14.64 13.26
N SER A 138 -29.95 -15.55 13.38
CA SER A 138 -30.97 -16.04 12.45
C SER A 138 -30.94 -15.63 10.97
N GLU A 139 -30.95 -16.67 10.14
CA GLU A 139 -31.48 -16.75 8.78
C GLU A 139 -32.94 -16.27 8.68
N LYS A 140 -33.27 -15.79 7.46
CA LYS A 140 -34.54 -15.71 6.70
C LYS A 140 -34.51 -14.37 5.94
N GLU A 141 -34.57 -14.32 4.62
CA GLU A 141 -35.81 -14.55 3.87
C GLU A 141 -35.56 -15.05 2.43
N ASP A 142 -36.44 -15.96 2.03
CA ASP A 142 -36.68 -16.46 0.68
C ASP A 142 -36.94 -15.34 -0.34
N VAL A 143 -36.14 -15.29 -1.41
CA VAL A 143 -36.52 -14.58 -2.64
C VAL A 143 -36.93 -15.62 -3.68
N THR A 144 -38.24 -15.79 -3.81
CA THR A 144 -38.91 -16.59 -4.84
C THR A 144 -38.50 -16.14 -6.25
N ILE A 145 -37.86 -17.06 -6.99
CA ILE A 145 -37.58 -16.94 -8.42
C ILE A 145 -38.84 -17.33 -9.19
N ASN A 146 -39.56 -16.34 -9.74
CA ASN A 146 -40.64 -16.60 -10.69
C ASN A 146 -40.09 -16.72 -12.11
N ASN A 147 -39.90 -17.97 -12.53
CA ASN A 147 -39.73 -18.35 -13.93
C ASN A 147 -41.11 -18.43 -14.59
N ASN A 148 -41.34 -17.67 -15.65
CA ASN A 148 -42.32 -18.06 -16.66
C ASN A 148 -41.75 -17.86 -18.08
N PRO A 149 -41.88 -18.87 -18.96
CA PRO A 149 -41.33 -18.84 -20.31
C PRO A 149 -42.32 -18.18 -21.27
N VAL A 150 -41.84 -17.29 -22.12
CA VAL A 150 -42.61 -16.82 -23.29
C VAL A 150 -41.85 -17.20 -24.55
N THR A 151 -42.43 -18.18 -25.23
CA THR A 151 -42.11 -18.65 -26.57
C THR A 151 -42.43 -17.59 -27.62
N GLY A 152 -41.50 -17.32 -28.54
CA GLY A 152 -41.78 -16.51 -29.73
C GLY A 152 -40.54 -16.16 -30.55
N SER A 153 -40.16 -17.03 -31.49
CA SER A 153 -39.46 -16.69 -32.73
C SER A 153 -40.50 -16.77 -33.88
N PRO A 154 -40.42 -16.01 -35.00
CA PRO A 154 -39.24 -15.97 -35.86
C PRO A 154 -38.97 -14.70 -36.71
N SER A 155 -37.85 -14.78 -37.44
CA SER A 155 -37.57 -14.20 -38.78
C SER A 155 -36.88 -12.83 -38.91
N SER A 156 -35.54 -12.91 -38.95
CA SER A 156 -34.64 -12.41 -40.01
C SER A 156 -35.14 -11.34 -41.00
N LYS A 157 -34.51 -10.15 -40.98
CA LYS A 157 -34.09 -9.41 -42.19
C LYS A 157 -32.75 -8.69 -41.97
N SER A 158 -31.79 -9.05 -42.80
CA SER A 158 -30.48 -8.42 -42.98
C SER A 158 -30.61 -7.07 -43.71
N GLY A 159 -29.99 -6.03 -43.16
CA GLY A 159 -29.83 -4.71 -43.77
C GLY A 159 -28.61 -3.98 -43.17
N PRO A 160 -28.00 -3.03 -43.90
CA PRO A 160 -26.56 -2.74 -43.80
C PRO A 160 -26.16 -1.93 -42.55
N LYS A 161 -24.90 -2.16 -42.14
CA LYS A 161 -24.17 -1.54 -41.03
C LYS A 161 -24.38 -0.02 -40.97
N LYS A 162 -24.96 0.46 -39.87
CA LYS A 162 -24.77 1.81 -39.38
C LYS A 162 -23.99 1.71 -38.07
N THR A 163 -22.71 2.05 -38.10
CA THR A 163 -21.92 2.30 -36.90
C THR A 163 -22.54 3.49 -36.19
N ARG A 164 -23.44 3.20 -35.25
CA ARG A 164 -24.03 4.19 -34.37
C ARG A 164 -22.92 4.59 -33.40
N SER A 165 -22.15 5.62 -33.76
CA SER A 165 -21.35 6.39 -32.82
C SER A 165 -22.32 6.85 -31.73
N ARG A 166 -22.40 6.09 -30.63
CA ARG A 166 -23.04 6.54 -29.42
C ARG A 166 -22.11 7.62 -28.89
N LYS A 167 -22.39 8.87 -29.25
CA LYS A 167 -21.89 10.03 -28.51
C LYS A 167 -22.51 9.93 -27.13
N TYR A 168 -21.85 9.21 -26.21
CA TYR A 168 -22.16 9.32 -24.81
C TYR A 168 -21.76 10.74 -24.42
N LYS A 169 -22.77 11.59 -24.17
CA LYS A 169 -22.54 12.83 -23.44
C LYS A 169 -22.13 12.40 -22.05
N ILE A 170 -20.86 12.57 -21.71
CA ILE A 170 -20.36 12.43 -20.35
C ILE A 170 -21.09 13.51 -19.55
N PRO A 171 -21.89 13.15 -18.53
CA PRO A 171 -22.51 14.15 -17.69
C PRO A 171 -21.40 14.88 -16.91
N VAL A 172 -21.31 16.19 -17.10
CA VAL A 172 -20.44 17.05 -16.30
C VAL A 172 -21.16 17.25 -14.96
N TYR A 173 -20.75 16.45 -13.99
CA TYR A 173 -20.92 16.78 -12.58
C TYR A 173 -19.50 16.90 -12.01
N SER A 174 -19.26 17.97 -11.27
CA SER A 174 -17.97 18.22 -10.64
C SER A 174 -18.23 18.68 -9.22
N ASP A 175 -18.94 17.85 -8.47
CA ASP A 175 -18.93 17.96 -7.02
C ASP A 175 -17.53 17.50 -6.58
N ILE A 176 -16.79 18.41 -5.96
CA ILE A 176 -15.45 18.16 -5.44
C ILE A 176 -15.63 17.73 -3.98
N VAL A 177 -15.33 16.47 -3.72
CA VAL A 177 -15.36 15.86 -2.39
C VAL A 177 -13.97 16.01 -1.77
N SER A 178 -13.86 16.84 -0.74
CA SER A 178 -12.59 17.13 -0.08
C SER A 178 -12.62 16.94 1.44
N SER A 179 -13.81 16.84 2.03
CA SER A 179 -14.01 16.62 3.46
C SER A 179 -14.69 15.30 3.75
N ALA A 180 -14.66 14.86 5.02
CA ALA A 180 -15.36 13.67 5.47
C ALA A 180 -16.89 13.81 5.35
N ASP A 181 -17.41 15.02 5.56
CA ASP A 181 -18.84 15.32 5.41
C ASP A 181 -19.28 15.21 3.94
N ASP A 182 -18.44 15.63 3.00
CA ASP A 182 -18.70 15.45 1.57
C ASP A 182 -18.65 13.95 1.20
N LEU A 183 -17.71 13.21 1.79
CA LEU A 183 -17.55 11.79 1.53
C LEU A 183 -18.75 10.98 2.06
N ASN A 184 -19.34 11.40 3.18
CA ASN A 184 -20.55 10.82 3.76
C ASN A 184 -21.82 11.06 2.90
N GLN A 185 -21.82 12.05 2.01
CA GLN A 185 -22.93 12.29 1.09
C GLN A 185 -22.95 11.30 -0.07
N ILE A 186 -21.82 10.64 -0.37
CA ILE A 186 -21.74 9.61 -1.40
C ILE A 186 -22.36 8.31 -0.86
N PRO A 187 -23.34 7.71 -1.58
CA PRO A 187 -23.89 6.42 -1.19
C PRO A 187 -22.79 5.35 -1.06
N MET A 188 -22.75 4.64 0.06
CA MET A 188 -21.71 3.64 0.34
C MET A 188 -21.59 2.56 -0.75
N ILE A 189 -22.71 2.21 -1.41
CA ILE A 189 -22.72 1.28 -2.55
C ILE A 189 -21.87 1.79 -3.73
N GLN A 190 -21.87 3.10 -3.99
CA GLN A 190 -21.03 3.70 -5.04
C GLN A 190 -19.56 3.60 -4.66
N LEU A 191 -19.19 3.97 -3.43
CA LEU A 191 -17.81 3.83 -2.94
C LEU A 191 -17.33 2.38 -3.03
N LYS A 192 -18.09 1.43 -2.48
CA LYS A 192 -17.74 0.00 -2.48
C LYS A 192 -17.72 -0.64 -3.87
N SER A 193 -18.24 0.02 -4.90
CA SER A 193 -18.18 -0.48 -6.28
C SER A 193 -16.80 -0.30 -6.95
N VAL A 194 -16.00 0.64 -6.46
CA VAL A 194 -14.66 0.97 -7.01
C VAL A 194 -13.56 0.72 -5.98
N PHE A 195 -13.85 1.04 -4.71
CA PHE A 195 -12.92 0.93 -3.61
C PHE A 195 -13.24 -0.32 -2.76
N SER A 196 -12.19 -0.97 -2.27
CA SER A 196 -12.29 -1.97 -1.21
C SER A 196 -12.62 -1.31 0.13
N GLU A 197 -13.10 -2.08 1.09
CA GLU A 197 -13.46 -1.57 2.42
C GLU A 197 -12.30 -0.87 3.13
N ALA A 198 -11.11 -1.46 3.09
CA ALA A 198 -9.89 -0.88 3.66
C ALA A 198 -9.46 0.43 2.99
N GLU A 199 -9.71 0.57 1.68
CA GLU A 199 -9.47 1.83 0.95
C GLU A 199 -10.46 2.91 1.37
N VAL A 200 -11.75 2.56 1.51
CA VAL A 200 -12.79 3.49 1.98
C VAL A 200 -12.48 3.98 3.40
N GLU A 201 -12.12 3.08 4.31
CA GLU A 201 -11.72 3.44 5.67
C GLU A 201 -10.52 4.40 5.69
N ALA A 202 -9.50 4.12 4.87
CA ALA A 202 -8.34 5.00 4.74
C ALA A 202 -8.70 6.38 4.16
N MET A 203 -9.68 6.47 3.25
CA MET A 203 -10.19 7.75 2.74
C MET A 203 -10.88 8.55 3.84
N PHE A 204 -11.75 7.92 4.65
CA PHE A 204 -12.42 8.57 5.78
C PHE A 204 -11.43 9.03 6.86
N ALA A 205 -10.50 8.16 7.27
CA ALA A 205 -9.47 8.51 8.25
C ALA A 205 -8.69 9.76 7.79
N LYS A 206 -8.27 9.78 6.53
CA LYS A 206 -7.56 10.93 5.98
C LYS A 206 -8.44 12.19 5.94
N ALA A 207 -9.69 12.07 5.51
CA ALA A 207 -10.63 13.19 5.42
C ALA A 207 -11.00 13.77 6.80
N ASN A 208 -10.92 12.96 7.86
CA ASN A 208 -11.07 13.38 9.26
C ASN A 208 -9.80 14.01 9.86
N GLY A 209 -8.70 14.10 9.10
CA GLY A 209 -7.41 14.57 9.60
C GLY A 209 -6.65 13.54 10.44
N GLU A 210 -7.10 12.29 10.44
CA GLU A 210 -6.42 11.18 11.10
C GLU A 210 -5.31 10.61 10.19
N LYS A 211 -4.48 9.72 10.74
CA LYS A 211 -3.43 9.04 9.98
C LYS A 211 -4.02 7.79 9.32
N PRO A 212 -4.24 7.77 7.99
CA PRO A 212 -4.73 6.58 7.32
C PRO A 212 -3.61 5.54 7.15
N ILE A 213 -3.99 4.28 6.97
CA ILE A 213 -3.06 3.27 6.46
C ILE A 213 -2.67 3.67 5.04
N ARG A 214 -1.41 4.12 4.89
CA ARG A 214 -0.90 4.75 3.68
C ARG A 214 -1.03 3.88 2.44
N GLN A 215 -0.82 2.57 2.56
CA GLN A 215 -0.96 1.63 1.45
C GLN A 215 -2.37 1.66 0.86
N TYR A 216 -3.39 1.60 1.71
CA TYR A 216 -4.79 1.65 1.28
C TYR A 216 -5.15 3.04 0.74
N PHE A 217 -4.69 4.11 1.39
CA PHE A 217 -4.93 5.46 0.89
C PHE A 217 -4.31 5.72 -0.49
N HIS A 218 -3.07 5.28 -0.74
CA HIS A 218 -2.43 5.41 -2.06
C HIS A 218 -3.15 4.61 -3.14
N ARG A 219 -3.59 3.39 -2.81
CA ARG A 219 -4.38 2.57 -3.75
C ARG A 219 -5.72 3.24 -4.07
N ALA A 220 -6.38 3.83 -3.07
CA ALA A 220 -7.59 4.61 -3.27
C ALA A 220 -7.35 5.81 -4.19
N LYS A 221 -6.30 6.62 -3.96
CA LYS A 221 -5.97 7.79 -4.79
C LYS A 221 -5.78 7.44 -6.27
N LYS A 222 -5.19 6.27 -6.59
CA LYS A 222 -5.04 5.82 -7.98
C LYS A 222 -6.37 5.54 -8.67
N LYS A 223 -7.43 5.25 -7.91
CA LYS A 223 -8.78 4.95 -8.42
C LYS A 223 -9.68 6.20 -8.48
N TYR A 224 -9.28 7.34 -7.92
CA TYR A 224 -10.07 8.57 -7.98
C TYR A 224 -10.44 8.98 -9.42
N PRO A 225 -9.54 8.92 -10.43
CA PRO A 225 -9.91 9.25 -11.80
C PRO A 225 -10.97 8.30 -12.38
N VAL A 226 -10.89 7.01 -12.04
CA VAL A 226 -11.87 5.99 -12.47
C VAL A 226 -13.22 6.24 -11.80
N PHE A 227 -13.22 6.59 -10.52
CA PHE A 227 -14.44 6.94 -9.80
C PHE A 227 -15.10 8.19 -10.40
N GLU A 228 -14.31 9.22 -10.73
CA GLU A 228 -14.77 10.42 -11.43
C GLU A 228 -15.35 10.09 -12.81
N GLU A 229 -14.73 9.21 -13.58
CA GLU A 229 -15.24 8.79 -14.90
C GLU A 229 -16.58 8.06 -14.80
N ILE A 230 -16.76 7.21 -13.79
CA ILE A 230 -17.97 6.38 -13.63
C ILE A 230 -19.13 7.20 -13.06
N PHE A 231 -18.88 8.00 -12.02
CA PHE A 231 -19.92 8.66 -11.24
C PHE A 231 -20.01 10.17 -11.46
N GLY A 232 -19.03 10.79 -12.12
CA GLY A 232 -18.98 12.24 -12.27
C GLY A 232 -18.77 12.96 -10.94
N ILE A 233 -18.05 12.33 -10.00
CA ILE A 233 -17.75 12.92 -8.68
C ILE A 233 -16.23 12.92 -8.52
N LYS A 234 -15.65 14.11 -8.31
CA LYS A 234 -14.20 14.24 -8.15
C LYS A 234 -13.84 14.17 -6.67
N ILE A 235 -12.94 13.26 -6.31
CA ILE A 235 -12.42 13.14 -4.94
C ILE A 235 -11.05 13.80 -4.88
N ASP A 236 -10.88 14.75 -3.95
CA ASP A 236 -9.65 15.52 -3.73
C ASP A 236 -9.35 15.67 -2.23
N ILE A 237 -9.06 14.53 -1.59
CA ILE A 237 -8.65 14.46 -0.18
C ILE A 237 -7.12 14.55 -0.11
N ASN A 238 -6.59 15.58 0.56
CA ASN A 238 -5.16 15.90 0.67
C ASN A 238 -4.54 15.52 2.03
#